data_AF-A0A7C0TYX6-F1
#
_entry.id   AF-A0A7C0TYX6-F1
#
_cell.length_a   1.000
_cell.length_b   1.000
_cell.length_c   1.000
_cell.angle_alpha   90.00
_cell.angle_beta   90.00
_cell.angle_gamma   90.00
#
_symmetry.space_group_name_H-M   'P 1'
#
loop_
_entity.id
_entity.type
_entity.pdbx_description
1 polymer ?
#
loop_
_entity_poly.entity_id
_entity_poly.type
_entity_poly.pdbx_seq_one_letter_code
_entity_poly.pdbx_strand_id
1 'polypeptide(L)'
;ILPENAVVVDLSELPLKIASNVITMPPGNQSISYTLEFVTEENKKDIHSPVLLFLALLAIVIFSLLVIRKIKREAPKKELHINKEEFLKKLESFNLNEDEKRALLYVLQKGGRASQAEVRTALGIPKTTAWRMFKRLERQGLVRIIKGRKENWVELKP
;
A
#
# COMPACT_ATOMS: atom_id res chain seq x y z
N ILE A 1 40.67 -40.58 -29.69
CA ILE A 1 39.24 -40.19 -29.75
C ILE A 1 39.12 -38.89 -28.97
N LEU A 2 38.51 -37.87 -29.56
CA LEU A 2 38.31 -36.56 -28.96
C LEU A 2 36.95 -36.51 -28.23
N PRO A 3 36.82 -35.66 -27.19
CA PRO A 3 35.55 -35.44 -26.52
C PRO A 3 34.49 -34.79 -27.44
N GLU A 4 33.21 -34.91 -27.09
CA GLU A 4 32.12 -34.26 -27.82
C GLU A 4 32.29 -32.73 -27.82
N ASN A 5 31.93 -32.09 -28.92
CA ASN A 5 32.11 -30.64 -29.17
C ASN A 5 33.58 -30.16 -29.12
N ALA A 6 34.55 -31.07 -29.30
CA ALA A 6 35.94 -30.69 -29.46
C ALA A 6 36.21 -30.16 -30.87
N VAL A 7 36.71 -28.93 -30.94
CA VAL A 7 37.23 -28.33 -32.16
C VAL A 7 38.76 -28.35 -32.09
N VAL A 8 39.39 -28.98 -33.08
CA VAL A 8 40.86 -29.05 -33.14
C VAL A 8 41.43 -27.72 -33.59
N VAL A 9 42.34 -27.17 -32.80
CA VAL A 9 43.00 -25.89 -33.08
C VAL A 9 44.38 -26.12 -33.69
N ASP A 10 45.12 -27.12 -33.19
CA ASP A 10 46.48 -27.38 -33.66
C ASP A 10 46.86 -28.88 -33.55
N LEU A 11 47.70 -29.32 -34.48
CA LEU A 11 48.21 -30.68 -34.60
C LEU A 11 49.73 -30.66 -34.79
N SER A 12 50.45 -31.48 -34.03
CA SER A 12 51.90 -31.57 -34.19
C SER A 12 52.35 -32.13 -35.54
N GLU A 13 51.52 -32.98 -36.17
CA GLU A 13 51.83 -33.64 -37.44
C GLU A 13 50.54 -33.96 -38.22
N LEU A 14 50.68 -34.26 -39.52
CA LEU A 14 49.56 -34.59 -40.40
C LEU A 14 48.93 -35.94 -40.02
N PRO A 15 47.60 -35.98 -39.77
CA PRO A 15 46.91 -37.22 -39.42
C PRO A 15 46.74 -38.13 -40.64
N LEU A 16 46.75 -39.44 -40.41
CA LEU A 16 46.52 -40.46 -41.43
C LEU A 16 45.05 -40.55 -41.83
N LYS A 17 44.14 -40.34 -40.86
CA LYS A 17 42.69 -40.31 -41.07
C LYS A 17 42.03 -39.38 -40.05
N ILE A 18 41.01 -38.64 -40.50
CA ILE A 18 40.13 -37.82 -39.66
C ILE A 18 38.69 -38.29 -39.89
N ALA A 19 38.02 -38.74 -38.83
CA ALA A 19 36.62 -39.15 -38.85
C ALA A 19 35.89 -38.51 -37.66
N SER A 20 35.19 -37.40 -37.87
CA SER A 20 34.43 -36.65 -36.85
C SER A 20 35.18 -36.47 -35.51
N ASN A 21 34.98 -37.37 -34.55
CA ASN A 21 35.61 -37.35 -33.22
C ASN A 21 36.83 -38.30 -33.07
N VAL A 22 37.26 -38.97 -34.13
CA VAL A 22 38.40 -39.92 -34.14
C VAL A 22 39.46 -39.44 -35.12
N ILE A 23 40.64 -39.16 -34.60
CA ILE A 23 41.83 -38.81 -35.40
C ILE A 23 42.86 -39.92 -35.22
N THR A 24 43.38 -40.42 -36.33
CA THR A 24 44.44 -41.44 -36.36
C THR A 24 45.75 -40.77 -36.72
N MET A 25 46.71 -40.77 -35.79
CA MET A 25 48.03 -40.19 -35.98
C MET A 25 49.06 -41.25 -36.41
N PRO A 26 50.16 -40.85 -37.07
CA PRO A 26 51.32 -41.74 -37.29
C PRO A 26 51.90 -42.24 -35.96
N PRO A 27 52.82 -43.21 -35.92
CA PRO A 27 53.50 -43.60 -34.69
C PRO A 27 54.54 -42.55 -34.28
N GLY A 28 54.64 -42.23 -32.98
CA GLY A 28 55.60 -41.24 -32.48
C GLY A 28 55.04 -40.43 -31.32
N ASN A 29 55.74 -39.35 -30.96
CA ASN A 29 55.33 -38.46 -29.89
C ASN A 29 54.46 -37.33 -30.47
N GLN A 30 53.13 -37.45 -30.37
CA GLN A 30 52.20 -36.45 -30.90
C GLN A 30 51.51 -35.62 -29.83
N SER A 31 51.21 -34.38 -30.22
CA SER A 31 50.44 -33.44 -29.42
C SER A 31 49.24 -32.93 -30.22
N ILE A 32 48.08 -32.85 -29.58
CA ILE A 32 46.83 -32.36 -30.14
C ILE A 32 46.27 -31.29 -29.22
N SER A 33 46.05 -30.10 -29.75
CA SER A 33 45.43 -28.98 -29.04
C SER A 33 43.99 -28.82 -29.53
N TYR A 34 43.03 -28.92 -28.62
CA TYR A 34 41.61 -28.78 -28.91
C TYR A 34 40.95 -27.82 -27.92
N THR A 35 39.87 -27.17 -28.36
CA THR A 35 38.98 -26.39 -27.52
C THR A 35 37.62 -27.06 -27.46
N LEU A 36 36.93 -26.92 -26.33
CA LEU A 36 35.55 -27.38 -26.17
C LEU A 36 34.61 -26.22 -26.47
N GLU A 37 33.79 -26.38 -27.49
CA GLU A 37 32.73 -25.41 -27.78
C GLU A 37 31.53 -25.74 -26.89
N PHE A 38 31.41 -25.00 -25.78
CA PHE A 38 30.22 -25.08 -24.94
C PHE A 38 29.12 -24.26 -25.60
N VAL A 39 28.22 -24.95 -26.33
CA VAL A 39 26.95 -24.34 -26.72
C VAL A 39 26.24 -23.98 -25.42
N THR A 40 26.27 -22.70 -25.09
CA THR A 40 25.46 -22.19 -23.99
C THR A 40 24.05 -22.21 -24.54
N GLU A 41 23.29 -23.27 -24.25
CA GLU A 41 21.86 -23.22 -24.49
C GLU A 41 21.35 -22.02 -23.71
N GLU A 42 21.04 -20.94 -24.41
CA GLU A 42 20.27 -19.82 -23.88
C GLU A 42 18.93 -20.41 -23.47
N ASN A 43 18.88 -20.90 -22.24
CA ASN A 43 17.67 -21.33 -21.59
C ASN A 43 16.84 -20.06 -21.42
N LYS A 44 16.05 -19.74 -22.45
CA LYS A 44 14.93 -18.81 -22.40
C LYS A 44 14.05 -19.34 -21.29
N LYS A 45 14.28 -18.82 -20.08
CA LYS A 45 13.44 -19.06 -18.92
C LYS A 45 12.05 -18.61 -19.33
N ASP A 46 11.20 -19.57 -19.68
CA ASP A 46 9.82 -19.32 -19.99
C ASP A 46 9.21 -18.55 -18.82
N ILE A 47 8.81 -17.33 -19.09
CA ILE A 47 8.30 -16.35 -18.12
C ILE A 47 7.03 -16.88 -17.42
N HIS A 48 6.45 -17.95 -17.97
CA HIS A 48 5.27 -18.64 -17.47
C HIS A 48 5.58 -19.79 -16.51
N SER A 49 6.62 -19.68 -15.66
CA SER A 49 6.71 -20.61 -14.53
C SER A 49 5.49 -20.39 -13.61
N PRO A 50 4.68 -21.43 -13.33
CA PRO A 50 3.47 -21.26 -12.52
C PRO A 50 3.79 -20.72 -11.12
N VAL A 51 5.02 -20.98 -10.64
CA VAL A 51 5.54 -20.46 -9.37
C VAL A 51 5.56 -18.92 -9.34
N LEU A 52 6.00 -18.24 -10.41
CA LEU A 52 6.03 -16.78 -10.46
C LEU A 52 4.60 -16.17 -10.48
N LEU A 53 3.67 -16.82 -11.18
CA LEU A 53 2.25 -16.41 -11.18
C LEU A 53 1.63 -16.54 -9.78
N PHE A 54 1.90 -17.64 -9.06
CA PHE A 54 1.46 -17.82 -7.68
C PHE A 54 2.04 -16.76 -6.74
N LEU A 55 3.31 -16.41 -6.90
CA LEU A 55 3.99 -15.40 -6.07
C LEU A 55 3.42 -14.00 -6.31
N ALA A 56 3.14 -13.64 -7.57
CA ALA A 56 2.48 -12.39 -7.92
C ALA A 56 1.05 -12.31 -7.35
N LEU A 57 0.28 -13.40 -7.42
CA LEU A 57 -1.08 -13.46 -6.91
C LEU A 57 -1.11 -13.33 -5.37
N LEU A 58 -0.16 -13.97 -4.67
CA LEU A 58 0.00 -13.83 -3.22
C LEU A 58 0.33 -12.39 -2.82
N ALA A 59 1.21 -11.72 -3.56
CA ALA A 59 1.58 -10.33 -3.31
C ALA A 59 0.39 -9.37 -3.46
N ILE A 60 -0.46 -9.58 -4.48
CA ILE A 60 -1.70 -8.80 -4.68
C ILE A 60 -2.67 -8.99 -3.51
N VAL A 61 -2.84 -10.22 -3.03
CA VAL A 61 -3.72 -10.52 -1.89
C VAL A 61 -3.21 -9.82 -0.62
N ILE A 62 -1.91 -9.90 -0.32
CA ILE A 62 -1.31 -9.23 0.84
C ILE A 62 -1.45 -7.70 0.73
N PHE A 63 -1.19 -7.14 -0.45
CA PHE A 63 -1.33 -5.71 -0.70
C PHE A 63 -2.78 -5.24 -0.52
N SER A 64 -3.74 -5.97 -1.07
CA SER A 64 -5.18 -5.67 -0.90
C SER A 64 -5.59 -5.69 0.58
N LEU A 65 -5.08 -6.64 1.36
CA LEU A 65 -5.40 -6.78 2.78
C LEU A 65 -4.77 -5.66 3.62
N LEU A 66 -3.57 -5.19 3.25
CA LEU A 66 -2.92 -4.03 3.87
C LEU A 66 -3.65 -2.72 3.55
N VAL A 67 -4.09 -2.53 2.30
CA VAL A 67 -4.87 -1.35 1.88
C VAL A 67 -6.22 -1.31 2.61
N ILE A 68 -6.94 -2.44 2.68
CA ILE A 68 -8.21 -2.53 3.43
C ILE A 68 -8.00 -2.22 4.91
N ARG A 69 -6.90 -2.70 5.52
CA ARG A 69 -6.57 -2.36 6.91
C ARG A 69 -6.29 -0.88 7.11
N LYS A 70 -5.66 -0.19 6.15
CA LYS A 70 -5.48 1.27 6.21
C LYS A 70 -6.80 2.03 6.00
N ILE A 71 -7.61 1.64 5.03
CA ILE A 71 -8.94 2.24 4.78
C ILE A 71 -9.88 2.08 5.98
N LYS A 72 -9.84 0.96 6.71
CA LYS A 72 -10.66 0.80 7.93
C LYS A 72 -10.18 1.65 9.11
N ARG A 73 -8.91 2.09 9.14
CA ARG A 73 -8.38 3.00 10.17
C ARG A 73 -8.81 4.44 9.91
N GLU A 74 -8.93 4.80 8.63
CA GLU A 74 -9.53 6.05 8.17
C GLU A 74 -10.98 5.78 7.82
N ALA A 75 -11.83 5.57 8.83
CA ALA A 75 -13.28 5.51 8.62
C ALA A 75 -13.67 6.60 7.60
N PRO A 76 -14.32 6.24 6.48
CA PRO A 76 -14.64 7.21 5.44
C PRO A 76 -15.37 8.34 6.15
N LYS A 77 -14.82 9.55 6.05
CA LYS A 77 -15.53 10.76 6.42
C LYS A 77 -16.79 10.70 5.57
N LYS A 78 -17.90 10.23 6.12
CA LYS A 78 -19.21 10.53 5.56
C LYS A 78 -19.21 12.04 5.57
N GLU A 79 -18.95 12.63 4.41
CA GLU A 79 -19.25 14.02 4.14
C GLU A 79 -20.76 14.08 4.35
N LEU A 80 -21.11 14.37 5.60
CA LEU A 80 -22.45 14.71 5.99
C LEU A 80 -22.72 15.95 5.15
N HIS A 81 -23.43 15.78 4.03
CA HIS A 81 -24.03 16.86 3.25
C HIS A 81 -25.05 17.56 4.15
N ILE A 82 -24.56 18.20 5.22
CA ILE A 82 -25.32 19.11 6.05
C ILE A 82 -25.47 20.32 5.15
N ASN A 83 -26.69 20.53 4.65
CA ASN A 83 -27.04 21.76 3.98
C ASN A 83 -26.82 22.88 5.01
N LYS A 84 -25.70 23.61 4.86
CA LYS A 84 -25.25 24.61 5.85
C LYS A 84 -26.36 25.62 6.13
N GLU A 85 -27.13 25.96 5.10
CA GLU A 85 -28.25 26.92 5.19
C GLU A 85 -29.40 26.39 6.06
N GLU A 86 -29.74 25.12 5.93
CA GLU A 86 -30.80 24.49 6.74
C GLU A 86 -30.37 24.37 8.21
N PHE A 87 -29.10 24.02 8.44
CA PHE A 87 -28.54 23.98 9.79
C PHE A 87 -28.47 25.39 10.42
N LEU A 88 -28.11 26.42 9.64
CA LEU A 88 -28.11 27.81 10.10
C LEU A 88 -29.52 28.31 10.45
N LYS A 89 -30.53 28.01 9.65
CA LYS A 89 -31.94 28.30 9.98
C LYS A 89 -32.38 27.58 11.27
N LYS A 90 -31.96 26.33 11.44
CA LYS A 90 -32.22 25.55 12.65
C LYS A 90 -31.53 26.18 13.86
N LEU A 91 -30.29 26.65 13.73
CA LEU A 91 -29.55 27.36 14.78
C LEU A 91 -30.26 28.65 15.22
N GLU A 92 -30.83 29.42 14.28
CA GLU A 92 -31.56 30.65 14.58
C GLU A 92 -32.85 30.41 15.37
N SER A 93 -33.48 29.24 15.20
CA SER A 93 -34.67 28.86 15.96
C SER A 93 -34.38 28.54 17.44
N PHE A 94 -33.13 28.21 17.79
CA PHE A 94 -32.73 27.93 19.16
C PHE A 94 -32.15 29.18 19.83
N ASN A 95 -32.52 29.43 21.09
CA ASN A 95 -31.92 30.48 21.91
C ASN A 95 -30.52 30.06 22.40
N LEU A 96 -29.55 30.03 21.48
CA LEU A 96 -28.17 29.62 21.71
C LEU A 96 -27.33 30.79 22.25
N ASN A 97 -26.48 30.49 23.23
CA ASN A 97 -25.49 31.45 23.71
C ASN A 97 -24.39 31.69 22.66
N GLU A 98 -23.64 32.80 22.74
CA GLU A 98 -22.57 33.10 21.79
C GLU A 98 -21.51 31.99 21.72
N ASP A 99 -21.12 31.46 22.87
CA ASP A 99 -20.15 30.36 22.94
C ASP A 99 -20.66 29.08 22.27
N GLU A 100 -21.97 28.82 22.33
CA GLU A 100 -22.59 27.66 21.68
C GLU A 100 -22.63 27.81 20.17
N LYS A 101 -22.98 29.01 19.69
CA LYS A 101 -22.93 29.34 18.26
C LYS A 101 -21.51 29.15 17.74
N ARG A 102 -20.51 29.69 18.44
CA ARG A 102 -19.09 29.52 18.08
C ARG A 102 -18.67 28.05 18.08
N ALA A 103 -19.08 27.27 19.07
CA ALA A 103 -18.81 25.83 19.12
C ALA A 103 -19.39 25.09 17.90
N LEU A 104 -20.65 25.36 17.55
CA LEU A 104 -21.33 24.70 16.43
C LEU A 104 -20.73 25.13 15.08
N LEU A 105 -20.43 26.41 14.90
CA LEU A 105 -19.71 26.91 13.73
C LEU A 105 -18.34 26.23 13.57
N TYR A 106 -17.60 26.06 14.68
CA TYR A 106 -16.30 25.41 14.64
C TYR A 106 -16.42 23.95 14.19
N VAL A 107 -17.37 23.19 14.75
CA VAL A 107 -17.61 21.80 14.34
C VAL A 107 -18.05 21.72 12.87
N LEU A 108 -18.87 22.68 12.41
CA LEU A 108 -19.32 22.77 11.02
C LEU A 108 -18.15 23.04 10.06
N GLN A 109 -17.26 23.97 10.40
CA GLN A 109 -16.05 24.27 9.62
C GLN A 109 -15.11 23.06 9.51
N LYS A 110 -15.10 22.18 10.52
CA LYS A 110 -14.31 20.94 10.53
C LYS A 110 -14.97 19.76 9.79
N GLY A 111 -16.09 19.99 9.12
CA GLY A 111 -16.79 18.96 8.35
C GLY A 111 -17.83 18.18 9.17
N GLY A 112 -18.39 18.79 10.21
CA GLY A 112 -19.49 18.22 11.00
C GLY A 112 -19.06 17.29 12.13
N ARG A 113 -17.75 17.08 12.36
CA ARG A 113 -17.23 16.32 13.50
C ARG A 113 -15.94 16.94 14.04
N ALA A 114 -15.83 17.09 15.35
CA ALA A 114 -14.62 17.58 16.01
C ALA A 114 -14.41 16.90 17.38
N SER A 115 -13.19 16.91 17.91
CA SER A 115 -12.95 16.42 19.28
C SER A 115 -13.37 17.48 20.30
N GLN A 116 -13.88 17.04 21.45
CA GLN A 116 -14.27 17.97 22.52
C GLN A 116 -13.07 18.79 23.03
N ALA A 117 -11.87 18.19 23.03
CA ALA A 117 -10.65 18.86 23.42
C ALA A 117 -10.27 19.96 22.41
N GLU A 118 -10.42 19.70 21.11
CA GLU A 118 -10.16 20.67 20.04
C GLU A 118 -11.09 21.87 20.14
N VAL A 119 -12.41 21.63 20.28
CA VAL A 119 -13.40 22.72 20.41
C VAL A 119 -13.17 23.52 21.70
N ARG A 120 -12.85 22.84 22.81
CA ARG A 120 -12.49 23.49 24.08
C ARG A 120 -11.30 24.44 23.90
N THR A 121 -10.25 23.98 23.23
CA THR A 121 -9.05 24.80 22.96
C THR A 121 -9.38 25.98 22.05
N ALA A 122 -10.22 25.78 21.04
CA ALA A 122 -10.65 26.85 20.14
C ALA A 122 -11.48 27.94 20.83
N LEU A 123 -12.31 27.56 21.81
CA LEU A 123 -13.15 28.48 22.59
C LEU A 123 -12.45 29.08 23.82
N GLY A 124 -11.30 28.52 24.25
CA GLY A 124 -10.62 28.95 25.47
C GLY A 124 -11.39 28.66 26.76
N ILE A 125 -12.34 27.73 26.76
CA ILE A 125 -13.21 27.42 27.91
C ILE A 125 -12.67 26.25 28.76
N PRO A 126 -13.02 26.18 30.06
CA PRO A 126 -12.67 25.03 30.90
C PRO A 126 -13.32 23.71 30.45
N LYS A 127 -12.70 22.57 30.81
CA LYS A 127 -13.18 21.21 30.44
C LYS A 127 -14.61 20.93 30.91
N THR A 128 -14.94 21.31 32.14
CA THR A 128 -16.28 21.13 32.74
C THR A 128 -17.33 22.02 32.07
N THR A 129 -16.96 23.25 31.71
CA THR A 129 -17.81 24.20 30.97
C THR A 129 -18.12 23.68 29.56
N ALA A 130 -17.10 23.23 28.82
CA ALA A 130 -17.28 22.61 27.51
C ALA A 130 -18.21 21.39 27.59
N TRP A 131 -18.02 20.54 28.60
CA TRP A 131 -18.88 19.37 28.81
C TRP A 131 -20.34 19.73 29.05
N ARG A 132 -20.60 20.70 29.94
CA ARG A 132 -21.97 21.19 30.21
C ARG A 132 -22.62 21.78 28.96
N MET A 133 -21.85 22.54 28.18
CA MET A 133 -22.30 23.12 26.91
C MET A 133 -22.69 22.03 25.91
N PHE A 134 -21.82 21.06 25.63
CA PHE A 134 -22.15 19.97 24.69
C PHE A 134 -23.30 19.10 25.17
N LYS A 135 -23.43 18.86 26.47
CA LYS A 135 -24.57 18.12 27.03
C LYS A 135 -25.90 18.87 26.85
N ARG A 136 -25.87 20.21 26.92
CA ARG A 136 -27.04 21.05 26.63
C ARG A 136 -27.40 21.01 25.14
N LEU A 137 -26.41 21.15 24.26
CA LEU A 137 -26.57 21.05 22.81
C LEU A 137 -27.09 19.66 22.37
N GLU A 138 -26.63 18.60 23.02
CA GLU A 138 -27.10 17.23 22.79
C GLU A 138 -28.56 17.07 23.18
N ARG A 139 -28.97 17.68 24.29
CA ARG A 139 -30.37 17.69 24.77
C ARG A 139 -31.30 18.45 23.83
N GLN A 140 -30.79 19.48 23.14
CA GLN A 140 -31.49 20.21 22.08
C GLN A 140 -31.49 19.46 20.73
N GLY A 141 -30.78 18.33 20.64
CA GLY A 141 -30.71 17.53 19.42
C GLY A 141 -29.84 18.14 18.32
N LEU A 142 -28.97 19.08 18.64
CA LEU A 142 -28.07 19.74 17.68
C LEU A 142 -26.76 18.96 17.46
N VAL A 143 -26.32 18.22 18.49
CA VAL A 143 -25.09 17.44 18.44
C VAL A 143 -25.29 16.05 19.03
N ARG A 144 -24.37 15.15 18.72
CA ARG A 144 -24.24 13.82 19.33
C ARG A 144 -22.85 13.67 19.92
N ILE A 145 -22.78 13.20 21.17
CA ILE A 145 -21.50 12.92 21.84
C ILE A 145 -21.13 11.46 21.63
N ILE A 146 -19.98 11.21 21.01
CA ILE A 146 -19.42 9.87 20.80
C ILE A 146 -18.26 9.69 21.78
N LYS A 147 -18.40 8.75 22.72
CA LYS A 147 -17.35 8.42 23.68
C LYS A 147 -16.22 7.65 22.96
N GLY A 148 -15.04 8.25 22.87
CA GLY A 148 -13.84 7.58 22.36
C GLY A 148 -12.95 7.07 23.49
N ARG A 149 -11.97 6.21 23.16
CA ARG A 149 -11.00 5.69 24.14
C ARG A 149 -10.10 6.78 24.75
N LYS A 150 -9.66 7.74 23.94
CA LYS A 150 -8.74 8.81 24.36
C LYS A 150 -9.47 10.11 24.67
N GLU A 151 -10.46 10.46 23.86
CA GLU A 151 -11.24 11.70 23.98
C GLU A 151 -12.67 11.47 23.49
N ASN A 152 -13.58 12.34 23.96
CA ASN A 152 -14.94 12.40 23.43
C ASN A 152 -14.96 13.20 22.13
N TRP A 153 -15.75 12.72 21.18
CA TRP A 153 -16.01 13.37 19.90
C TRP A 153 -17.41 13.95 19.90
N VAL A 154 -17.57 15.04 19.16
CA VAL A 154 -18.84 15.71 18.95
C VAL A 154 -19.13 15.71 17.46
N GLU A 155 -20.31 15.25 17.09
CA GLU A 155 -20.80 15.21 15.72
C GLU A 155 -22.07 16.06 15.62
N LEU A 156 -22.21 16.88 14.57
CA LEU A 156 -23.44 17.62 14.32
C LEU A 156 -24.53 16.65 13.89
N LYS A 157 -25.73 16.83 14.44
CA LYS A 157 -26.90 16.10 14.01
C LYS A 157 -27.63 16.94 12.95
N PRO A 158 -27.84 16.42 11.72
CA PRO A 158 -28.68 17.08 10.74
C PRO A 158 -30.11 17.24 11.27
#